data_AF-A0A939CBR0-F1
#
_entry.id   AF-A0A939CBR0-F1
#
_cell.length_a   1.000
_cell.length_b   1.000
_cell.length_c   1.000
_cell.angle_alpha   90.00
_cell.angle_beta   90.00
_cell.angle_gamma   90.00
#
_symmetry.space_group_name_H-M   'P 1'
#
loop_
_entity.id
_entity.type
_entity.pdbx_description
1 polymer ?
#
loop_
_entity_poly.entity_id
_entity_poly.type
_entity_poly.pdbx_seq_one_letter_code
_entity_poly.pdbx_strand_id
1 'polypeptide(L)' 'GLKSVRETVNKYKGTMVIQTEDGWFELKLLFPVRHSMPKRG' A
#
# COMPACT_ATOMS: atom_id res chain seq x y z
N GLY A 1 -5.68 -13.26 -2.43
CA GLY A 1 -4.31 -13.77 -2.17
C GLY A 1 -3.27 -12.69 -2.50
N LEU A 2 -1.99 -12.88 -2.17
CA LEU A 2 -0.95 -11.84 -2.38
C LEU A 2 -0.87 -11.33 -3.83
N LYS A 3 -1.11 -12.20 -4.82
CA LYS A 3 -1.19 -11.81 -6.24
C LYS A 3 -2.30 -10.80 -6.50
N SER A 4 -3.52 -11.06 -6.04
CA SER A 4 -4.67 -10.15 -6.23
C SER A 4 -4.49 -8.84 -5.45
N VAL A 5 -3.81 -8.89 -4.29
CA VAL A 5 -3.44 -7.68 -3.53
C VAL A 5 -2.44 -6.84 -4.33
N ARG A 6 -1.40 -7.46 -4.91
CA ARG A 6 -0.43 -6.78 -5.76
C ARG A 6 -1.08 -6.13 -6.99
N GLU A 7 -2.00 -6.82 -7.64
CA GLU A 7 -2.79 -6.27 -8.76
C GLU A 7 -3.57 -5.01 -8.34
N THR A 8 -4.19 -5.05 -7.15
CA THR A 8 -4.91 -3.90 -6.59
C THR A 8 -3.96 -2.74 -6.28
N VAL A 9 -2.83 -3.01 -5.63
CA VAL A 9 -1.83 -2.00 -5.30
C VAL A 9 -1.31 -1.31 -6.56
N ASN A 10 -0.98 -2.08 -7.59
CA ASN A 10 -0.54 -1.56 -8.89
C ASN A 10 -1.61 -0.67 -9.54
N LYS A 11 -2.88 -1.09 -9.51
CA LYS A 11 -4.01 -0.32 -10.08
C LYS A 11 -4.13 1.07 -9.46
N TYR A 12 -3.90 1.19 -8.16
CA TYR A 12 -3.97 2.47 -7.44
C TYR A 12 -2.62 3.19 -7.37
N LYS A 13 -1.61 2.75 -8.13
CA LYS A 13 -0.24 3.29 -8.12
C LYS A 13 0.37 3.33 -6.71
N GLY A 14 -0.01 2.37 -5.88
CA GLY A 14 0.54 2.18 -4.56
C GLY A 14 1.82 1.35 -4.56
N THR A 15 2.37 1.13 -3.38
CA THR A 15 3.54 0.29 -3.13
C THR A 15 3.18 -0.78 -2.10
N MET A 16 3.68 -1.99 -2.31
CA MET A 16 3.51 -3.11 -1.40
C MET A 16 4.88 -3.59 -0.94
N VAL A 17 5.07 -3.68 0.37
CA VAL A 17 6.25 -4.28 1.01
C VAL A 17 5.81 -5.49 1.81
N ILE A 18 6.54 -6.58 1.65
CA ILE A 18 6.35 -7.81 2.40
C ILE A 18 7.65 -8.07 3.15
N GLN A 19 7.57 -8.26 4.46
CA GLN A 19 8.70 -8.63 5.29
C GLN A 19 8.29 -9.73 6.27
N THR A 20 9.27 -10.50 6.73
CA THR A 20 9.11 -11.51 7.77
C THR A 20 10.09 -11.22 8.88
N GLU A 21 9.60 -11.05 10.10
CA GLU A 21 10.39 -10.61 11.25
C GLU A 21 9.84 -11.32 12.50
N ASP A 22 10.72 -11.91 13.31
CA ASP A 22 10.37 -12.66 14.53
C ASP A 22 9.28 -13.74 14.35
N GLY A 23 9.29 -14.41 13.20
CA GLY A 23 8.30 -15.45 12.86
C GLY A 23 6.95 -14.89 12.42
N TRP A 24 6.80 -13.57 12.35
CA TRP A 24 5.59 -12.90 11.88
C TRP A 24 5.71 -12.48 10.42
N PHE A 25 4.57 -12.53 9.75
CA PHE A 25 4.40 -12.00 8.40
C PHE A 25 3.87 -10.57 8.50
N GLU A 26 4.52 -9.63 7.83
CA GLU A 26 4.08 -8.25 7.75
C GLU A 26 3.87 -7.80 6.31
N LEU A 27 2.72 -7.14 6.08
CA LEU A 27 2.31 -6.58 4.80
C LEU A 27 2.06 -5.07 4.98
N LYS A 28 2.91 -4.23 4.37
CA LYS A 28 2.73 -2.77 4.33
C LYS A 28 2.23 -2.36 2.96
N LEU A 29 1.12 -1.61 2.92
CA LEU A 29 0.54 -1.04 1.71
C LEU A 29 0.59 0.49 1.81
N LEU A 30 1.23 1.13 0.84
CA LEU A 30 1.28 2.59 0.74
C LEU A 30 0.49 3.01 -0.51
N PHE A 31 -0.42 3.98 -0.35
CA PHE A 31 -1.16 4.54 -1.47
C PHE A 31 -0.89 6.05 -1.57
N PRO A 32 -0.74 6.58 -2.80
CA PRO A 32 -0.61 8.01 -2.99
C PRO A 32 -1.92 8.69 -2.58
N VAL A 33 -1.82 9.65 -1.67
CA VAL A 33 -2.94 10.55 -1.38
C VAL A 33 -3.14 11.41 -2.63
N ARG A 34 -4.28 11.25 -3.29
CA ARG A 34 -4.65 12.17 -4.38
C ARG A 34 -4.71 13.56 -3.78
N HIS A 35 -4.03 14.54 -4.38
CA HIS A 35 -4.11 15.95 -3.98
C HIS A 35 -5.55 16.45 -4.19
N SER A 36 -6.43 16.12 -3.26
CA SER A 36 -7.71 16.76 -3.01
C SER A 36 -7.87 16.98 -1.51
N MET A 37 -6.75 17.18 -0.80
CA MET A 37 -6.82 17.87 0.49
C MET A 37 -7.20 19.32 0.16
N PRO A 38 -8.33 19.84 0.66
CA PRO A 38 -8.54 21.28 0.67
C PRO A 38 -7.32 21.88 1.35
N LYS A 39 -6.74 22.93 0.77
CA LYS A 39 -5.75 23.74 1.49
C LYS A 39 -6.41 24.11 2.81
N ARG A 40 -5.90 23.58 3.92
CA ARG A 40 -6.23 24.10 5.25
C ARG A 40 -5.63 25.50 5.27
N GLY A 41 -6.43 26.47 4.85
CA GLY A 41 -6.23 27.88 5.12
C GLY A 41 -6.50 28.17 6.59
#